data_AF-A0A495Z1V8-F1
#
_entry.id   AF-A0A495Z1V8-F1
#
_cell.length_a   1.000
_cell.length_b   1.000
_cell.length_c   1.000
_cell.angle_alpha   90.00
_cell.angle_beta   90.00
_cell.angle_gamma   90.00
#
_symmetry.space_group_name_H-M   'P 1'
#
loop_
_entity.id
_entity.type
_entity.pdbx_description
1 polymer ?
#
loop_
_entity_poly.entity_id
_entity_poly.type
_entity_poly.pdbx_seq_one_letter_code
_entity_poly.pdbx_strand_id
1 'polypeptide(L)'
;MDLTRQPPRRPSNLGVAGIVGAARMTDKARAYNNETLGEFVYGKYSGLDRRILEFMGISADAFAEAADESDDAALSAWMLEQGKKTDKEIAAFNQTELERLPTDKKHQQLLKERLAKFAPDRADIKTVLQSIELDDWGCFWQVDLTTRPPRSARARDVAGICGAARMADKARAERAGKIGDYKYGDISGQDVRILTFLGISANDFQEAAVNNPNDIEISEWVQEHCDKPLEEIDAFNHAMVNRGPDETSRERFEARRQEVDPTRTDITTWVALQDLDDELSFGIVDLQRRAPRSPHNTDVYGTVQLARLIDKGRAFIGNTLGVYFYGEESGLDRMTLGFLGVSPADFTAALKKLSTDTEVETWLKENYPKSEADIKAFNEKMTQMTPETERQKARMAERLKKLDADPSEIRTLFSAIDLDDEKTFEL
;
A
#
# COMPACT_ATOMS: atom_id res chain seq x y z
N MET A 1 6.92 -0.46 3.69
CA MET A 1 6.77 0.26 2.40
C MET A 1 6.67 -0.76 1.30
N ASP A 2 5.86 -0.53 0.25
CA ASP A 2 5.72 -1.45 -0.89
C ASP A 2 6.41 -0.88 -2.13
N LEU A 3 7.60 -1.41 -2.46
CA LEU A 3 8.40 -0.94 -3.59
C LEU A 3 8.03 -1.63 -4.92
N THR A 4 7.01 -2.48 -4.93
CA THR A 4 6.43 -3.00 -6.18
C THR A 4 5.57 -1.94 -6.89
N ARG A 5 5.23 -0.84 -6.20
CA ARG A 5 4.30 0.19 -6.69
C ARG A 5 4.91 1.60 -6.79
N GLN A 6 6.07 1.82 -6.18
CA GLN A 6 6.77 3.10 -6.15
C GLN A 6 8.28 2.87 -5.98
N PRO A 7 9.14 3.82 -6.35
CA PRO A 7 10.56 3.70 -6.06
C PRO A 7 10.80 4.02 -4.58
N PRO A 8 11.90 3.54 -3.97
CA PRO A 8 12.35 4.08 -2.69
C PRO A 8 12.81 5.53 -2.89
N ARG A 9 12.93 6.31 -1.82
CA ARG A 9 13.36 7.71 -1.86
C ARG A 9 14.64 7.88 -2.67
N ARG A 10 14.80 9.06 -3.27
CA ARG A 10 15.96 9.35 -4.10
C ARG A 10 17.23 9.23 -3.27
N PRO A 11 18.33 8.73 -3.84
CA PRO A 11 19.59 8.63 -3.11
C PRO A 11 20.12 10.00 -2.62
N SER A 12 19.74 11.13 -3.21
CA SER A 12 20.08 12.45 -2.66
C SER A 12 19.24 12.91 -1.47
N ASN A 13 18.18 12.18 -1.09
CA ASN A 13 17.38 12.51 0.10
C ASN A 13 18.21 12.30 1.39
N LEU A 14 18.31 13.36 2.20
CA LEU A 14 19.12 13.41 3.44
C LEU A 14 18.30 13.20 4.71
N GLY A 15 17.01 12.85 4.59
CA GLY A 15 16.06 12.76 5.70
C GLY A 15 16.40 11.72 6.77
N VAL A 16 17.33 10.80 6.48
CA VAL A 16 17.83 9.82 7.46
C VAL A 16 19.33 10.05 7.72
N ALA A 17 19.65 10.40 8.96
CA ALA A 17 21.00 10.64 9.48
C ALA A 17 21.83 11.68 8.70
N GLY A 18 21.22 12.47 7.81
CA GLY A 18 21.94 13.40 6.95
C GLY A 18 22.87 12.71 5.94
N ILE A 19 22.64 11.42 5.62
CA ILE A 19 23.52 10.60 4.77
C ILE A 19 22.83 10.28 3.45
N VAL A 20 23.50 10.54 2.33
CA VAL A 20 22.96 10.18 1.00
C VAL A 20 22.75 8.68 0.88
N GLY A 21 21.58 8.30 0.39
CA GLY A 21 21.15 6.92 0.24
C GLY A 21 20.64 6.26 1.52
N ALA A 22 20.75 6.89 2.69
CA ALA A 22 20.25 6.30 3.93
C ALA A 22 18.72 6.21 3.93
N ALA A 23 18.01 7.28 3.55
CA ALA A 23 16.56 7.29 3.39
C ALA A 23 16.09 6.21 2.40
N ARG A 24 16.78 6.09 1.25
CA ARG A 24 16.55 5.02 0.27
C ARG A 24 16.76 3.63 0.86
N MET A 25 17.82 3.44 1.63
CA MET A 25 18.15 2.16 2.27
C MET A 25 17.12 1.80 3.34
N THR A 26 16.59 2.78 4.08
CA THR A 26 15.46 2.61 5.02
C THR A 26 14.23 2.06 4.31
N ASP A 27 13.84 2.69 3.20
CA ASP A 27 12.67 2.27 2.43
C ASP A 27 12.82 0.83 1.92
N LYS A 28 14.02 0.48 1.43
CA LYS A 28 14.37 -0.86 0.99
C LYS A 28 14.43 -1.87 2.13
N ALA A 29 14.91 -1.48 3.31
CA ALA A 29 14.91 -2.34 4.49
C ALA A 29 13.48 -2.68 4.93
N ARG A 30 12.61 -1.66 5.03
CA ARG A 30 11.19 -1.84 5.34
C ARG A 30 10.46 -2.70 4.29
N ALA A 31 10.79 -2.52 3.01
CA ALA A 31 10.23 -3.35 1.95
C ALA A 31 10.79 -4.78 1.95
N TYR A 32 12.06 -4.96 2.31
CA TYR A 32 12.66 -6.28 2.50
C TYR A 32 11.98 -7.05 3.64
N ASN A 33 11.76 -6.42 4.79
CA ASN A 33 11.04 -7.02 5.92
C ASN A 33 9.59 -7.38 5.56
N ASN A 34 8.96 -6.55 4.73
CA ASN A 34 7.59 -6.75 4.26
C ASN A 34 7.47 -7.62 3.01
N GLU A 35 8.57 -8.20 2.50
CA GLU A 35 8.61 -8.98 1.26
C GLU A 35 8.05 -8.26 0.02
N THR A 36 8.09 -6.93 0.01
CA THR A 36 7.57 -6.04 -1.05
C THR A 36 8.69 -5.25 -1.72
N LEU A 37 9.90 -5.82 -1.78
CA LEU A 37 11.10 -5.19 -2.35
C LEU A 37 11.03 -5.04 -3.89
N GLY A 38 10.26 -5.89 -4.58
CA GLY A 38 10.18 -5.88 -6.04
C GLY A 38 11.52 -6.19 -6.72
N GLU A 39 11.89 -5.40 -7.73
CA GLU A 39 13.15 -5.55 -8.46
C GLU A 39 14.36 -4.90 -7.74
N PHE A 40 14.13 -4.22 -6.63
CA PHE A 40 15.20 -3.58 -5.87
C PHE A 40 16.02 -4.61 -5.10
N VAL A 41 17.25 -4.23 -4.73
CA VAL A 41 18.19 -5.08 -4.00
C VAL A 41 18.63 -4.37 -2.74
N TYR A 42 18.44 -4.99 -1.57
CA TYR A 42 18.77 -4.45 -0.25
C TYR A 42 20.12 -4.98 0.29
N GLY A 43 20.78 -4.18 1.12
CA GLY A 43 21.89 -4.59 1.99
C GLY A 43 23.17 -4.91 1.23
N LYS A 44 23.86 -5.99 1.61
CA LYS A 44 25.21 -6.32 1.10
C LYS A 44 25.31 -6.54 -0.42
N TYR A 45 24.20 -6.84 -1.07
CA TYR A 45 24.12 -7.03 -2.51
C TYR A 45 23.84 -5.72 -3.27
N SER A 46 23.47 -4.66 -2.56
CA SER A 46 23.31 -3.33 -3.12
C SER A 46 24.60 -2.53 -3.00
N GLY A 47 25.08 -1.97 -4.11
CA GLY A 47 26.35 -1.23 -4.12
C GLY A 47 26.35 -0.03 -3.17
N LEU A 48 25.26 0.77 -3.15
CA LEU A 48 25.13 1.95 -2.31
C LEU A 48 24.92 1.57 -0.84
N ASP A 49 23.96 0.70 -0.53
CA ASP A 49 23.69 0.24 0.84
C ASP A 49 24.94 -0.35 1.48
N ARG A 50 25.69 -1.20 0.76
CA ARG A 50 26.94 -1.77 1.26
C ARG A 50 27.94 -0.68 1.67
N ARG A 51 28.10 0.39 0.89
CA ARG A 51 29.02 1.49 1.23
C ARG A 51 28.55 2.27 2.47
N ILE A 52 27.24 2.48 2.62
CA ILE A 52 26.67 3.14 3.80
C ILE A 52 26.86 2.27 5.05
N LEU A 53 26.53 0.98 4.95
CA LEU A 53 26.68 0.00 6.03
C LEU A 53 28.15 -0.14 6.46
N GLU A 54 29.08 -0.23 5.51
CA GLU A 54 30.52 -0.23 5.76
C GLU A 54 31.00 1.07 6.41
N PHE A 55 30.54 2.23 5.90
CA PHE A 55 30.88 3.54 6.47
C PHE A 55 30.43 3.63 7.92
N MET A 56 29.20 3.21 8.22
CA MET A 56 28.62 3.28 9.56
C MET A 56 29.04 2.11 10.47
N GLY A 57 29.67 1.07 9.94
CA GLY A 57 30.00 -0.12 10.73
C GLY A 57 28.76 -0.90 11.22
N ILE A 58 27.67 -0.86 10.45
CA ILE A 58 26.39 -1.47 10.78
C ILE A 58 26.15 -2.68 9.85
N SER A 59 25.64 -3.79 10.39
CA SER A 59 25.26 -4.94 9.56
C SER A 59 23.90 -4.70 8.88
N ALA A 60 23.67 -5.31 7.70
CA ALA A 60 22.38 -5.20 7.03
C ALA A 60 21.23 -5.70 7.92
N ASP A 61 21.41 -6.81 8.62
CA ASP A 61 20.35 -7.38 9.49
C ASP A 61 20.01 -6.43 10.65
N ALA A 62 21.02 -5.87 11.32
CA ALA A 62 20.79 -4.89 12.40
C ALA A 62 20.12 -3.60 11.91
N PHE A 63 20.45 -3.15 10.69
CA PHE A 63 19.77 -2.01 10.09
C PHE A 63 18.31 -2.32 9.74
N ALA A 64 18.05 -3.52 9.20
CA ALA A 64 16.69 -3.94 8.86
C ALA A 64 15.79 -4.07 10.09
N GLU A 65 16.32 -4.59 11.20
CA GLU A 65 15.64 -4.64 12.49
C GLU A 65 15.34 -3.22 13.01
N ALA A 66 16.34 -2.33 13.03
CA ALA A 66 16.14 -0.96 13.48
C ALA A 66 15.13 -0.16 12.61
N ALA A 67 15.15 -0.38 11.29
CA ALA A 67 14.23 0.27 10.36
C ALA A 67 12.77 -0.21 10.48
N ASP A 68 12.55 -1.40 11.05
CA ASP A 68 11.23 -1.97 11.35
C ASP A 68 10.62 -1.32 12.60
N GLU A 69 11.46 -1.10 13.61
CA GLU A 69 11.03 -0.67 14.94
C GLU A 69 10.94 0.85 15.11
N SER A 70 11.54 1.61 14.18
CA SER A 70 11.76 3.05 14.33
C SER A 70 11.24 3.87 13.15
N ASP A 71 10.70 5.04 13.46
CA ASP A 71 10.53 6.11 12.48
C ASP A 71 11.88 6.67 12.01
N ASP A 72 11.86 7.57 11.03
CA ASP A 72 13.09 8.10 10.42
C ASP A 72 13.92 8.94 11.38
N ALA A 73 13.31 9.62 12.36
CA ALA A 73 14.01 10.42 13.34
C ALA A 73 14.73 9.55 14.38
N ALA A 74 14.04 8.54 14.91
CA ALA A 74 14.61 7.55 15.82
C ALA A 74 15.70 6.71 15.13
N LEU A 75 15.46 6.28 13.88
CA LEU A 75 16.45 5.56 13.09
C LEU A 75 17.69 6.43 12.82
N SER A 76 17.51 7.73 12.55
CA SER A 76 18.62 8.68 12.38
C SER A 76 19.48 8.75 13.64
N ALA A 77 18.85 8.92 14.80
CA ALA A 77 19.56 8.98 16.08
C ALA A 77 20.35 7.68 16.35
N TRP A 78 19.72 6.53 16.12
CA TRP A 78 20.35 5.22 16.26
C TRP A 78 21.55 5.05 15.31
N MET A 79 21.39 5.39 14.03
CA MET A 79 22.47 5.31 13.04
C MET A 79 23.69 6.13 13.47
N LEU A 80 23.47 7.38 13.89
CA LEU A 80 24.53 8.28 14.32
C LEU A 80 25.24 7.75 15.59
N GLU A 81 24.49 7.19 16.54
CA GLU A 81 25.05 6.56 17.74
C GLU A 81 25.92 5.34 17.42
N GLN A 82 25.48 4.47 16.50
CA GLN A 82 26.23 3.29 16.09
C GLN A 82 27.50 3.67 15.32
N GLY A 83 27.37 4.56 14.32
CA GLY A 83 28.46 4.88 13.40
C GLY A 83 29.54 5.80 13.97
N LYS A 84 29.20 6.60 15.00
CA LYS A 84 30.11 7.54 15.68
C LYS A 84 30.90 8.43 14.71
N LYS A 85 30.26 8.81 13.60
CA LYS A 85 30.83 9.68 12.58
C LYS A 85 30.63 11.13 12.96
N THR A 86 31.65 11.93 12.69
CA THR A 86 31.55 13.39 12.78
C THR A 86 30.78 13.95 11.57
N ASP A 87 30.18 15.12 11.72
CA ASP A 87 29.52 15.84 10.61
C ASP A 87 30.45 16.03 9.40
N LYS A 88 31.75 16.21 9.65
CA LYS A 88 32.77 16.34 8.59
C LYS A 88 32.96 15.04 7.81
N GLU A 89 32.96 13.90 8.49
CA GLU A 89 33.06 12.59 7.84
C GLU A 89 31.80 12.29 7.02
N ILE A 90 30.61 12.61 7.55
CA ILE A 90 29.34 12.46 6.85
C ILE A 90 29.31 13.36 5.60
N ALA A 91 29.68 14.63 5.74
CA ALA A 91 29.76 15.55 4.60
C ALA A 91 30.74 15.07 3.52
N ALA A 92 31.91 14.55 3.92
CA ALA A 92 32.89 14.00 2.97
C ALA A 92 32.38 12.74 2.27
N PHE A 93 31.68 11.86 2.99
CA PHE A 93 31.02 10.69 2.41
C PHE A 93 29.96 11.12 1.39
N ASN A 94 29.08 12.04 1.78
CA ASN A 94 28.01 12.55 0.91
C ASN A 94 28.57 13.16 -0.36
N GLN A 95 29.57 14.04 -0.25
CA GLN A 95 30.22 14.65 -1.40
C GLN A 95 30.79 13.58 -2.35
N THR A 96 31.50 12.59 -1.79
CA THR A 96 32.09 11.50 -2.56
C THR A 96 31.04 10.70 -3.35
N GLU A 97 29.91 10.39 -2.73
CA GLU A 97 28.85 9.62 -3.38
C GLU A 97 28.06 10.45 -4.40
N LEU A 98 27.78 11.73 -4.12
CA LEU A 98 27.11 12.65 -5.04
C LEU A 98 27.92 12.88 -6.32
N GLU A 99 29.25 12.99 -6.20
CA GLU A 99 30.17 13.23 -7.32
C GLU A 99 30.61 11.94 -8.04
N ARG A 100 30.23 10.75 -7.54
CA ARG A 100 30.70 9.46 -8.05
C ARG A 100 30.26 9.24 -9.50
N LEU A 101 31.23 9.18 -10.42
CA LEU A 101 30.99 8.82 -11.82
C LEU A 101 30.95 7.29 -12.02
N PRO A 102 30.21 6.78 -13.01
CA PRO A 102 30.21 5.35 -13.36
C PRO A 102 31.58 4.95 -13.94
N THR A 103 32.29 4.06 -13.26
CA THR A 103 33.65 3.63 -13.66
C THR A 103 33.66 2.31 -14.43
N ASP A 104 32.67 1.44 -14.22
CA ASP A 104 32.55 0.17 -14.95
C ASP A 104 31.59 0.29 -16.16
N LYS A 105 31.80 -0.61 -17.13
CA LYS A 105 31.04 -0.62 -18.39
C LYS A 105 29.54 -0.79 -18.19
N LYS A 106 29.12 -1.53 -17.15
CA LYS A 106 27.71 -1.78 -16.88
C LYS A 106 27.03 -0.48 -16.48
N HIS A 107 27.54 0.25 -15.50
CA HIS A 107 26.94 1.51 -15.08
C HIS A 107 27.04 2.63 -16.13
N GLN A 108 28.11 2.65 -16.93
CA GLN A 108 28.23 3.57 -18.07
C GLN A 108 27.14 3.31 -19.13
N GLN A 109 26.90 2.03 -19.44
CA GLN A 109 25.84 1.64 -20.38
C GLN A 109 24.44 1.97 -19.81
N LEU A 110 24.19 1.66 -18.53
CA LEU A 110 22.92 2.00 -17.87
C LEU A 110 22.64 3.51 -17.92
N LEU A 111 23.62 4.35 -17.58
CA LEU A 111 23.45 5.81 -17.67
C LEU A 111 23.07 6.25 -19.09
N LYS A 112 23.76 5.72 -20.11
CA LYS A 112 23.47 6.04 -21.52
C LYS A 112 22.06 5.62 -21.92
N GLU A 113 21.63 4.41 -21.55
CA GLU A 113 20.30 3.87 -21.87
C GLU A 113 19.20 4.66 -21.18
N ARG A 114 19.37 5.00 -19.89
CA ARG A 114 18.43 5.79 -19.10
C ARG A 114 18.28 7.20 -19.64
N LEU A 115 19.39 7.85 -19.99
CA LEU A 115 19.35 9.15 -20.67
C LEU A 115 18.56 9.06 -21.98
N ALA A 116 18.89 8.11 -22.86
CA ALA A 116 18.20 7.95 -24.13
C ALA A 116 16.68 7.68 -23.95
N LYS A 117 16.31 6.93 -22.91
CA LYS A 117 14.92 6.54 -22.64
C LYS A 117 14.11 7.67 -21.98
N PHE A 118 14.67 8.35 -21.00
CA PHE A 118 13.91 9.22 -20.10
C PHE A 118 14.24 10.70 -20.22
N ALA A 119 15.45 11.06 -20.64
CA ALA A 119 15.89 12.45 -20.69
C ALA A 119 17.04 12.66 -21.71
N PRO A 120 16.77 12.48 -23.02
CA PRO A 120 17.81 12.46 -24.05
C PRO A 120 18.59 13.79 -24.14
N ASP A 121 17.98 14.89 -23.71
CA ASP A 121 18.57 16.23 -23.77
C ASP A 121 19.29 16.65 -22.46
N ARG A 122 19.29 15.82 -21.41
CA ARG A 122 19.86 16.15 -20.09
C ARG A 122 21.32 15.74 -19.95
N ALA A 123 22.20 16.48 -20.62
CA ALA A 123 23.66 16.25 -20.57
C ALA A 123 24.31 16.54 -19.20
N ASP A 124 23.58 17.12 -18.25
CA ASP A 124 24.01 17.42 -16.88
C ASP A 124 23.97 16.20 -15.94
N ILE A 125 23.21 15.16 -16.27
CA ILE A 125 23.13 13.91 -15.51
C ILE A 125 24.35 13.04 -15.85
N LYS A 126 25.28 12.90 -14.89
CA LYS A 126 26.59 12.25 -15.09
C LYS A 126 26.96 11.26 -13.99
N THR A 127 26.43 11.43 -12.78
CA THR A 127 26.85 10.65 -11.61
C THR A 127 25.98 9.40 -11.45
N VAL A 128 26.48 8.42 -10.69
CA VAL A 128 25.77 7.17 -10.42
C VAL A 128 24.43 7.45 -9.74
N LEU A 129 24.40 8.37 -8.77
CA LEU A 129 23.16 8.71 -8.07
C LEU A 129 22.15 9.41 -8.99
N GLN A 130 22.59 10.38 -9.80
CA GLN A 130 21.72 11.03 -10.79
C GLN A 130 21.15 10.02 -11.80
N SER A 131 21.95 9.01 -12.20
CA SER A 131 21.46 7.92 -13.06
C SER A 131 20.37 7.08 -12.39
N ILE A 132 20.51 6.79 -11.09
CA ILE A 132 19.51 6.05 -10.31
C ILE A 132 18.23 6.87 -10.19
N GLU A 133 18.36 8.16 -9.86
CA GLU A 133 17.22 9.08 -9.74
C GLU A 133 16.44 9.22 -11.05
N LEU A 134 17.15 9.30 -12.18
CA LEU A 134 16.52 9.34 -13.50
C LEU A 134 15.74 8.05 -13.81
N ASP A 135 16.29 6.91 -13.42
CA ASP A 135 15.65 5.59 -13.62
C ASP A 135 14.39 5.45 -12.80
N ASP A 136 14.48 5.74 -11.49
CA ASP A 136 13.36 5.70 -10.56
C ASP A 136 12.26 6.69 -10.99
N TRP A 137 12.64 7.93 -11.33
CA TRP A 137 11.69 8.90 -11.85
C TRP A 137 11.03 8.37 -13.12
N GLY A 138 11.83 8.04 -14.13
CA GLY A 138 11.36 7.63 -15.46
C GLY A 138 10.49 6.37 -15.46
N CYS A 139 10.72 5.43 -14.55
CA CYS A 139 9.94 4.20 -14.42
C CYS A 139 8.62 4.38 -13.66
N PHE A 140 8.52 5.35 -12.74
CA PHE A 140 7.41 5.39 -11.78
C PHE A 140 6.56 6.67 -11.80
N TRP A 141 7.00 7.77 -12.41
CA TRP A 141 6.21 9.01 -12.41
C TRP A 141 4.94 8.90 -13.26
N GLN A 142 4.91 8.04 -14.28
CA GLN A 142 3.72 7.90 -15.13
C GLN A 142 2.71 6.96 -14.50
N VAL A 143 1.46 7.38 -14.47
CA VAL A 143 0.31 6.57 -14.05
C VAL A 143 -0.67 6.47 -15.21
N ASP A 144 -1.17 5.27 -15.50
CA ASP A 144 -2.18 5.04 -16.53
C ASP A 144 -3.52 4.62 -15.90
N LEU A 145 -4.43 5.59 -15.73
CA LEU A 145 -5.75 5.36 -15.14
C LEU A 145 -6.78 4.82 -16.13
N THR A 146 -6.39 4.57 -17.38
CA THR A 146 -7.23 3.82 -18.34
C THR A 146 -7.20 2.31 -18.09
N THR A 147 -6.24 1.84 -17.28
CA THR A 147 -5.99 0.40 -17.04
C THR A 147 -6.20 -0.02 -15.59
N ARG A 148 -6.28 0.94 -14.66
CA ARG A 148 -6.51 0.71 -13.23
C ARG A 148 -7.10 1.95 -12.57
N PRO A 149 -7.83 1.83 -11.45
CA PRO A 149 -8.26 3.00 -10.71
C PRO A 149 -7.08 3.66 -9.99
N PRO A 150 -7.15 4.97 -9.68
CA PRO A 150 -6.21 5.61 -8.77
C PRO A 150 -6.45 5.06 -7.36
N ARG A 151 -5.49 5.24 -6.44
CA ARG A 151 -5.62 4.74 -5.05
C ARG A 151 -6.92 5.20 -4.36
N SER A 152 -7.30 4.50 -3.29
CA SER A 152 -8.51 4.77 -2.52
C SER A 152 -8.62 6.25 -2.16
N ALA A 153 -9.85 6.76 -2.16
CA ALA A 153 -10.15 8.07 -1.60
C ALA A 153 -9.92 8.16 -0.08
N ARG A 154 -9.72 7.02 0.59
CA ARG A 154 -9.32 6.90 2.00
C ARG A 154 -7.81 6.83 2.21
N ALA A 155 -7.04 6.64 1.13
CA ALA A 155 -5.59 6.48 1.22
C ALA A 155 -4.94 7.73 1.83
N ARG A 156 -4.06 7.51 2.83
CA ARG A 156 -3.35 8.53 3.60
C ARG A 156 -1.84 8.53 3.35
N ASP A 157 -1.38 7.79 2.32
CA ASP A 157 0.05 7.61 2.04
C ASP A 157 0.80 8.93 1.78
N VAL A 158 0.07 9.97 1.35
CA VAL A 158 0.62 11.31 1.09
C VAL A 158 0.20 12.27 2.19
N ALA A 159 1.17 12.71 2.99
CA ALA A 159 1.07 13.69 4.08
C ALA A 159 0.00 13.36 5.13
N GLY A 160 -0.44 12.10 5.25
CA GLY A 160 -1.52 11.70 6.13
C GLY A 160 -2.92 12.15 5.67
N ILE A 161 -3.05 12.71 4.46
CA ILE A 161 -4.30 13.34 3.99
C ILE A 161 -5.09 12.38 3.10
N CYS A 162 -6.33 12.10 3.50
CA CYS A 162 -7.24 11.24 2.75
C CYS A 162 -7.44 11.75 1.32
N GLY A 163 -7.12 10.89 0.35
CA GLY A 163 -7.30 11.17 -1.07
C GLY A 163 -6.16 11.97 -1.70
N ALA A 164 -5.15 12.42 -0.96
CA ALA A 164 -3.99 13.09 -1.54
C ALA A 164 -3.17 12.13 -2.44
N ALA A 165 -3.03 10.86 -2.03
CA ALA A 165 -2.44 9.79 -2.83
C ALA A 165 -3.22 9.55 -4.14
N ARG A 166 -4.56 9.54 -4.06
CA ARG A 166 -5.47 9.47 -5.23
C ARG A 166 -5.29 10.66 -6.15
N MET A 167 -5.20 11.86 -5.59
CA MET A 167 -4.97 13.10 -6.33
C MET A 167 -3.61 13.09 -7.02
N ALA A 168 -2.56 12.56 -6.39
CA ALA A 168 -1.23 12.41 -7.00
C ALA A 168 -1.25 11.45 -8.19
N ASP A 169 -1.96 10.33 -8.08
CA ASP A 169 -2.14 9.39 -9.19
C ASP A 169 -2.85 10.06 -10.38
N LYS A 170 -3.91 10.84 -10.10
CA LYS A 170 -4.65 11.60 -11.12
C LYS A 170 -3.79 12.72 -11.73
N ALA A 171 -2.99 13.42 -10.93
CA ALA A 171 -2.10 14.47 -11.39
C ALA A 171 -1.07 13.93 -12.40
N ARG A 172 -0.43 12.81 -12.03
CA ARG A 172 0.52 12.09 -12.88
C ARG A 172 -0.12 11.57 -14.16
N ALA A 173 -1.32 11.00 -14.05
CA ALA A 173 -2.06 10.48 -15.19
C ALA A 173 -2.53 11.59 -16.14
N GLU A 174 -2.99 12.72 -15.61
CA GLU A 174 -3.32 13.90 -16.42
C GLU A 174 -2.08 14.39 -17.19
N ARG A 175 -0.94 14.55 -16.50
CA ARG A 175 0.31 14.97 -17.14
C ARG A 175 0.76 13.99 -18.23
N ALA A 176 0.55 12.69 -18.02
CA ALA A 176 0.87 11.64 -18.98
C ALA A 176 -0.15 11.50 -20.13
N GLY A 177 -1.29 12.21 -20.08
CA GLY A 177 -2.38 12.04 -21.06
C GLY A 177 -3.13 10.71 -20.92
N LYS A 178 -3.15 10.15 -19.70
CA LYS A 178 -3.68 8.82 -19.36
C LYS A 178 -4.69 8.86 -18.21
N ILE A 179 -5.38 9.98 -18.03
CA ILE A 179 -6.33 10.17 -16.93
C ILE A 179 -7.62 9.32 -17.08
N GLY A 180 -7.97 8.90 -18.29
CA GLY A 180 -9.23 8.18 -18.54
C GLY A 180 -10.46 9.03 -18.23
N ASP A 181 -11.44 8.45 -17.54
CA ASP A 181 -12.69 9.12 -17.15
C ASP A 181 -12.58 9.95 -15.86
N TYR A 182 -11.40 9.95 -15.22
CA TYR A 182 -11.16 10.73 -14.01
C TYR A 182 -10.97 12.22 -14.32
N LYS A 183 -11.22 13.06 -13.31
CA LYS A 183 -11.05 14.52 -13.36
C LYS A 183 -10.03 14.96 -12.34
N TYR A 184 -9.06 15.79 -12.72
CA TYR A 184 -8.03 16.32 -11.83
C TYR A 184 -8.24 17.82 -11.51
N GLY A 185 -7.77 18.25 -10.34
CA GLY A 185 -7.64 19.65 -9.98
C GLY A 185 -8.98 20.38 -9.84
N ASP A 186 -9.07 21.59 -10.40
CA ASP A 186 -10.19 22.52 -10.16
C ASP A 186 -11.56 22.03 -10.66
N ILE A 187 -11.58 21.01 -11.52
CA ILE A 187 -12.81 20.39 -12.03
C ILE A 187 -13.22 19.12 -11.26
N SER A 188 -12.49 18.77 -10.20
CA SER A 188 -12.73 17.61 -9.35
C SER A 188 -13.10 18.05 -7.95
N GLY A 189 -14.34 17.75 -7.52
CA GLY A 189 -14.82 18.23 -6.22
C GLY A 189 -13.94 17.79 -5.04
N GLN A 190 -13.42 16.57 -5.06
CA GLN A 190 -12.51 16.08 -4.01
C GLN A 190 -11.18 16.83 -4.04
N ASP A 191 -10.54 16.96 -5.21
CA ASP A 191 -9.24 17.63 -5.33
C ASP A 191 -9.34 19.09 -4.92
N VAL A 192 -10.40 19.81 -5.34
CA VAL A 192 -10.65 21.20 -4.91
C VAL A 192 -10.64 21.34 -3.39
N ARG A 193 -11.23 20.39 -2.66
CA ARG A 193 -11.25 20.43 -1.19
C ARG A 193 -9.86 20.18 -0.59
N ILE A 194 -9.11 19.22 -1.14
CA ILE A 194 -7.75 18.92 -0.70
C ILE A 194 -6.82 20.10 -0.98
N LEU A 195 -6.81 20.61 -2.21
CA LEU A 195 -6.01 21.76 -2.63
C LEU A 195 -6.35 23.02 -1.82
N THR A 196 -7.64 23.28 -1.55
CA THR A 196 -8.07 24.39 -0.69
C THR A 196 -7.58 24.23 0.74
N PHE A 197 -7.66 23.03 1.32
CA PHE A 197 -7.17 22.75 2.67
C PHE A 197 -5.65 22.95 2.78
N LEU A 198 -4.92 22.50 1.77
CA LEU A 198 -3.47 22.64 1.68
C LEU A 198 -3.01 24.07 1.35
N GLY A 199 -3.86 24.89 0.72
CA GLY A 199 -3.45 26.18 0.18
C GLY A 199 -2.52 26.07 -1.04
N ILE A 200 -2.59 24.97 -1.77
CA ILE A 200 -1.70 24.63 -2.90
C ILE A 200 -2.51 24.66 -4.20
N SER A 201 -1.93 25.18 -5.29
CA SER A 201 -2.60 25.16 -6.60
C SER A 201 -2.56 23.77 -7.25
N ALA A 202 -3.53 23.47 -8.12
CA ALA A 202 -3.53 22.20 -8.86
C ALA A 202 -2.26 22.03 -9.72
N ASN A 203 -1.70 23.12 -10.25
CA ASN A 203 -0.47 23.07 -11.05
C ASN A 203 0.75 22.72 -10.18
N ASP A 204 0.92 23.40 -9.05
CA ASP A 204 2.06 23.15 -8.15
C ASP A 204 2.02 21.73 -7.61
N PHE A 205 0.83 21.25 -7.21
CA PHE A 205 0.68 19.86 -6.78
C PHE A 205 0.96 18.85 -7.90
N GLN A 206 0.59 19.15 -9.15
CA GLN A 206 0.89 18.26 -10.28
C GLN A 206 2.39 18.20 -10.54
N GLU A 207 3.09 19.33 -10.51
CA GLU A 207 4.54 19.36 -10.63
C GLU A 207 5.21 18.56 -9.51
N ALA A 208 4.76 18.74 -8.27
CA ALA A 208 5.25 17.97 -7.13
C ALA A 208 5.02 16.47 -7.31
N ALA A 209 3.83 16.04 -7.72
CA ALA A 209 3.49 14.63 -7.90
C ALA A 209 4.29 13.95 -9.03
N VAL A 210 4.67 14.71 -10.06
CA VAL A 210 5.52 14.25 -11.17
C VAL A 210 6.99 14.20 -10.74
N ASN A 211 7.45 15.18 -9.98
CA ASN A 211 8.85 15.26 -9.53
C ASN A 211 9.17 14.29 -8.37
N ASN A 212 8.14 13.86 -7.64
CA ASN A 212 8.26 13.01 -6.46
C ASN A 212 7.35 11.77 -6.61
N PRO A 213 7.78 10.73 -7.35
CA PRO A 213 7.01 9.50 -7.50
C PRO A 213 6.93 8.66 -6.22
N ASN A 214 7.82 8.90 -5.26
CA ASN A 214 7.80 8.30 -3.94
C ASN A 214 6.85 9.07 -3.01
N ASP A 215 5.97 8.36 -2.30
CA ASP A 215 4.93 8.96 -1.46
C ASP A 215 5.49 9.74 -0.28
N ILE A 216 6.65 9.35 0.27
CA ILE A 216 7.31 10.08 1.37
C ILE A 216 7.84 11.42 0.83
N GLU A 217 8.47 11.44 -0.35
CA GLU A 217 9.03 12.69 -0.90
C GLU A 217 7.95 13.71 -1.29
N ILE A 218 6.83 13.26 -1.87
CA ILE A 218 5.70 14.17 -2.11
C ILE A 218 5.06 14.63 -0.79
N SER A 219 5.08 13.79 0.27
CA SER A 219 4.64 14.18 1.61
C SER A 219 5.54 15.27 2.20
N GLU A 220 6.85 15.09 2.13
CA GLU A 220 7.86 16.08 2.54
C GLU A 220 7.61 17.41 1.80
N TRP A 221 7.42 17.36 0.48
CA TRP A 221 7.10 18.55 -0.32
C TRP A 221 5.78 19.21 0.11
N VAL A 222 4.71 18.44 0.36
CA VAL A 222 3.43 18.99 0.82
C VAL A 222 3.60 19.66 2.18
N GLN A 223 4.33 19.04 3.11
CA GLN A 223 4.57 19.58 4.45
C GLN A 223 5.40 20.87 4.42
N GLU A 224 6.35 21.01 3.48
CA GLU A 224 7.08 22.26 3.26
C GLU A 224 6.18 23.42 2.79
N HIS A 225 5.05 23.11 2.14
CA HIS A 225 4.12 24.10 1.59
C HIS A 225 2.83 24.25 2.41
N CYS A 226 2.62 23.41 3.42
CA CYS A 226 1.40 23.34 4.23
C CYS A 226 1.74 23.03 5.71
N ASP A 227 1.66 24.06 6.56
CA ASP A 227 1.94 23.98 8.00
C ASP A 227 0.68 23.70 8.83
N LYS A 228 -0.04 22.62 8.49
CA LYS A 228 -1.27 22.23 9.19
C LYS A 228 -0.94 21.29 10.36
N PRO A 229 -1.41 21.57 11.58
CA PRO A 229 -1.20 20.67 12.71
C PRO A 229 -1.97 19.35 12.50
N LEU A 230 -1.49 18.28 13.13
CA LEU A 230 -2.09 16.94 13.00
C LEU A 230 -3.59 16.92 13.33
N GLU A 231 -4.02 17.69 14.33
CA GLU A 231 -5.44 17.81 14.70
C GLU A 231 -6.32 18.38 13.57
N GLU A 232 -5.81 19.32 12.76
CA GLU A 232 -6.53 19.87 11.60
C GLU A 232 -6.57 18.85 10.46
N ILE A 233 -5.50 18.08 10.27
CA ILE A 233 -5.44 16.99 9.28
C ILE A 233 -6.45 15.90 9.64
N ASP A 234 -6.51 15.49 10.91
CA ASP A 234 -7.46 14.49 11.38
C ASP A 234 -8.91 14.97 11.23
N ALA A 235 -9.20 16.22 11.61
CA ALA A 235 -10.51 16.82 11.41
C ALA A 235 -10.90 16.88 9.91
N PHE A 236 -9.96 17.24 9.04
CA PHE A 236 -10.18 17.25 7.60
C PHE A 236 -10.46 15.84 7.04
N ASN A 237 -9.65 14.86 7.43
CA ASN A 237 -9.80 13.46 7.03
C ASN A 237 -11.17 12.92 7.45
N HIS A 238 -11.55 13.14 8.70
CA HIS A 238 -12.85 12.72 9.23
C HIS A 238 -14.01 13.37 8.48
N ALA A 239 -13.91 14.66 8.15
CA ALA A 239 -14.91 15.36 7.36
C ALA A 239 -14.97 14.86 5.90
N MET A 240 -13.83 14.53 5.28
CA MET A 240 -13.75 14.11 3.88
C MET A 240 -14.45 12.78 3.64
N VAL A 241 -14.14 11.77 4.45
CA VAL A 241 -14.66 10.41 4.26
C VAL A 241 -16.12 10.27 4.67
N ASN A 242 -16.55 11.00 5.70
CA ASN A 242 -17.93 11.02 6.15
C ASN A 242 -18.82 11.96 5.32
N ARG A 243 -18.28 12.58 4.27
CA ARG A 243 -19.04 13.49 3.42
C ARG A 243 -20.06 12.74 2.56
N GLY A 244 -21.34 12.90 2.90
CA GLY A 244 -22.48 12.55 2.05
C GLY A 244 -22.86 13.63 1.04
N PRO A 245 -23.86 13.37 0.18
CA PRO A 245 -24.43 14.40 -0.68
C PRO A 245 -25.17 15.49 0.10
N ASP A 246 -24.92 16.74 -0.27
CA ASP A 246 -25.75 17.88 0.11
C ASP A 246 -26.93 18.05 -0.86
N GLU A 247 -27.79 19.04 -0.62
CA GLU A 247 -28.97 19.32 -1.47
C GLU A 247 -28.61 19.47 -2.95
N THR A 248 -27.48 20.12 -3.25
CA THR A 248 -27.06 20.40 -4.64
C THR A 248 -26.48 19.18 -5.36
N SER A 249 -26.08 18.14 -4.62
CA SER A 249 -25.35 17.00 -5.15
C SER A 249 -26.06 15.66 -4.95
N ARG A 250 -27.23 15.66 -4.30
CA ARG A 250 -28.04 14.47 -3.99
C ARG A 250 -28.50 13.70 -5.21
N GLU A 251 -29.10 14.38 -6.18
CA GLU A 251 -29.57 13.73 -7.40
C GLU A 251 -28.42 13.05 -8.15
N ARG A 252 -27.26 13.70 -8.26
CA ARG A 252 -26.06 13.12 -8.88
C ARG A 252 -25.54 11.92 -8.11
N PHE A 253 -25.53 11.97 -6.79
CA PHE A 253 -25.08 10.86 -5.94
C PHE A 253 -25.99 9.64 -6.13
N GLU A 254 -27.30 9.85 -6.03
CA GLU A 254 -28.30 8.79 -6.15
C GLU A 254 -28.28 8.19 -7.56
N ALA A 255 -28.18 9.01 -8.61
CA ALA A 255 -28.05 8.54 -9.98
C ALA A 255 -26.78 7.71 -10.18
N ARG A 256 -25.62 8.16 -9.67
CA ARG A 256 -24.37 7.39 -9.80
C ARG A 256 -24.43 6.09 -9.00
N ARG A 257 -24.98 6.09 -7.78
CA ARG A 257 -25.17 4.87 -7.00
C ARG A 257 -26.09 3.87 -7.72
N GLN A 258 -27.17 4.36 -8.33
CA GLN A 258 -28.07 3.53 -9.13
C GLN A 258 -27.39 2.91 -10.35
N GLU A 259 -26.49 3.66 -10.99
CA GLU A 259 -25.68 3.19 -12.13
C GLU A 259 -24.62 2.16 -11.73
N VAL A 260 -23.92 2.41 -10.62
CA VAL A 260 -22.82 1.58 -10.11
C VAL A 260 -23.35 0.27 -9.52
N ASP A 261 -24.22 0.37 -8.51
CA ASP A 261 -24.90 -0.78 -7.91
C ASP A 261 -26.17 -0.34 -7.16
N PRO A 262 -27.37 -0.59 -7.71
CA PRO A 262 -28.62 -0.16 -7.09
C PRO A 262 -28.95 -0.90 -5.79
N THR A 263 -28.26 -2.02 -5.49
CA THR A 263 -28.49 -2.79 -4.27
C THR A 263 -27.77 -2.20 -3.05
N ARG A 264 -26.73 -1.39 -3.28
CA ARG A 264 -25.86 -0.83 -2.24
C ARG A 264 -26.43 0.44 -1.60
N THR A 265 -27.65 0.33 -1.09
CA THR A 265 -28.34 1.43 -0.42
C THR A 265 -27.70 1.86 0.90
N ASP A 266 -26.82 1.01 1.46
CA ASP A 266 -25.94 1.29 2.60
C ASP A 266 -24.88 2.37 2.31
N ILE A 267 -24.52 2.58 1.04
CA ILE A 267 -23.55 3.61 0.66
C ILE A 267 -24.19 4.99 0.71
N THR A 268 -23.69 5.82 1.63
CA THR A 268 -24.19 7.17 1.92
C THR A 268 -23.14 8.27 1.77
N THR A 269 -21.85 7.92 1.54
CA THR A 269 -20.76 8.88 1.38
C THR A 269 -20.12 8.82 -0.01
N TRP A 270 -19.58 9.95 -0.48
CA TRP A 270 -18.91 10.02 -1.79
C TRP A 270 -17.70 9.10 -1.87
N VAL A 271 -16.92 9.00 -0.80
CA VAL A 271 -15.72 8.16 -0.72
C VAL A 271 -16.08 6.68 -0.84
N ALA A 272 -17.11 6.22 -0.14
CA ALA A 272 -17.56 4.83 -0.24
C ALA A 272 -18.11 4.51 -1.64
N LEU A 273 -18.83 5.44 -2.26
CA LEU A 273 -19.31 5.27 -3.64
C LEU A 273 -18.15 5.22 -4.64
N GLN A 274 -17.12 6.06 -4.47
CA GLN A 274 -15.93 6.07 -5.33
C GLN A 274 -15.14 4.75 -5.24
N ASP A 275 -14.94 4.22 -4.03
CA ASP A 275 -14.23 2.94 -3.87
C ASP A 275 -15.00 1.77 -4.51
N LEU A 276 -16.33 1.73 -4.35
CA LEU A 276 -17.17 0.72 -5.01
C LEU A 276 -17.13 0.85 -6.54
N ASP A 277 -17.27 2.07 -7.05
CA ASP A 277 -17.28 2.38 -8.48
C ASP A 277 -15.94 2.00 -9.13
N ASP A 278 -14.82 2.31 -8.47
CA ASP A 278 -13.49 1.89 -8.90
C ASP A 278 -13.34 0.36 -8.96
N GLU A 279 -13.82 -0.38 -7.94
CA GLU A 279 -13.78 -1.86 -7.96
C GLU A 279 -14.60 -2.43 -9.12
N LEU A 280 -15.85 -1.95 -9.30
CA LEU A 280 -16.77 -2.49 -10.30
C LEU A 280 -16.39 -2.10 -11.74
N SER A 281 -15.97 -0.84 -11.96
CA SER A 281 -15.57 -0.35 -13.29
C SER A 281 -14.36 -1.10 -13.85
N PHE A 282 -13.46 -1.58 -12.99
CA PHE A 282 -12.28 -2.34 -13.38
C PHE A 282 -12.41 -3.86 -13.15
N GLY A 283 -13.53 -4.32 -12.58
CA GLY A 283 -13.76 -5.74 -12.28
C GLY A 283 -12.73 -6.32 -11.31
N ILE A 284 -12.28 -5.52 -10.33
CA ILE A 284 -11.26 -5.92 -9.35
C ILE A 284 -11.86 -6.09 -7.96
N VAL A 285 -11.18 -6.89 -7.13
CA VAL A 285 -11.39 -6.91 -5.68
C VAL A 285 -10.17 -6.25 -5.06
N ASP A 286 -10.37 -5.13 -4.35
CA ASP A 286 -9.28 -4.34 -3.80
C ASP A 286 -9.38 -4.26 -2.27
N LEU A 287 -8.63 -5.13 -1.60
CA LEU A 287 -8.61 -5.20 -0.15
C LEU A 287 -7.74 -4.12 0.50
N GLN A 288 -7.24 -3.17 -0.28
CA GLN A 288 -6.69 -1.91 0.23
C GLN A 288 -7.79 -0.86 0.45
N ARG A 289 -9.00 -1.08 -0.10
CA ARG A 289 -10.16 -0.17 0.05
C ARG A 289 -11.11 -0.59 1.15
N ARG A 290 -11.17 -1.89 1.42
CA ARG A 290 -12.10 -2.51 2.38
C ARG A 290 -11.60 -3.85 2.85
N ALA A 291 -12.18 -4.33 3.94
CA ALA A 291 -11.99 -5.70 4.37
C ALA A 291 -12.62 -6.69 3.38
N PRO A 292 -12.07 -7.93 3.27
CA PRO A 292 -12.80 -9.02 2.66
C PRO A 292 -14.01 -9.37 3.54
N ARG A 293 -14.98 -10.10 2.99
CA ARG A 293 -16.20 -10.47 3.73
C ARG A 293 -15.88 -11.12 5.08
N SER A 294 -16.79 -10.95 6.05
CA SER A 294 -16.63 -11.49 7.40
C SER A 294 -16.30 -12.99 7.34
N PRO A 295 -15.38 -13.50 8.18
CA PRO A 295 -15.14 -14.94 8.30
C PRO A 295 -16.40 -15.72 8.68
N HIS A 296 -17.43 -15.08 9.27
CA HIS A 296 -18.71 -15.71 9.58
C HIS A 296 -19.65 -15.89 8.38
N ASN A 297 -19.35 -15.27 7.23
CA ASN A 297 -20.21 -15.35 6.05
C ASN A 297 -20.29 -16.79 5.52
N THR A 298 -21.50 -17.29 5.31
CA THR A 298 -21.80 -18.65 4.81
C THR A 298 -22.49 -18.65 3.45
N ASP A 299 -22.51 -17.52 2.75
CA ASP A 299 -23.29 -17.37 1.50
C ASP A 299 -22.74 -18.25 0.38
N VAL A 300 -21.46 -18.65 0.46
CA VAL A 300 -20.81 -19.53 -0.50
C VAL A 300 -20.63 -20.92 0.09
N TYR A 301 -21.23 -21.93 -0.56
CA TYR A 301 -21.18 -23.34 -0.20
C TYR A 301 -21.53 -23.63 1.29
N GLY A 302 -22.34 -22.77 1.93
CA GLY A 302 -22.72 -22.89 3.33
C GLY A 302 -21.53 -22.89 4.31
N THR A 303 -20.34 -22.47 3.88
CA THR A 303 -19.08 -22.69 4.59
C THR A 303 -18.50 -21.37 5.06
N VAL A 304 -18.26 -21.25 6.38
CA VAL A 304 -17.59 -20.07 6.94
C VAL A 304 -16.20 -19.89 6.35
N GLN A 305 -15.67 -18.66 6.36
CA GLN A 305 -14.38 -18.28 5.80
C GLN A 305 -14.25 -18.41 4.26
N LEU A 306 -15.15 -19.13 3.56
CA LEU A 306 -15.01 -19.35 2.12
C LEU A 306 -15.20 -18.06 1.30
N ALA A 307 -16.23 -17.27 1.59
CA ALA A 307 -16.44 -15.96 0.95
C ALA A 307 -15.22 -15.03 1.13
N ARG A 308 -14.68 -14.97 2.36
CA ARG A 308 -13.45 -14.23 2.69
C ARG A 308 -12.24 -14.73 1.90
N LEU A 309 -12.07 -16.05 1.81
CA LEU A 309 -10.99 -16.69 1.07
C LEU A 309 -11.06 -16.40 -0.44
N ILE A 310 -12.27 -16.35 -1.01
CA ILE A 310 -12.50 -15.94 -2.39
C ILE A 310 -12.05 -14.49 -2.59
N ASP A 311 -12.51 -13.55 -1.75
CA ASP A 311 -12.15 -12.14 -1.86
C ASP A 311 -10.62 -11.94 -1.79
N LYS A 312 -9.96 -12.61 -0.83
CA LYS A 312 -8.50 -12.59 -0.69
C LYS A 312 -7.80 -13.18 -1.91
N GLY A 313 -8.31 -14.28 -2.46
CA GLY A 313 -7.74 -14.88 -3.66
C GLY A 313 -7.89 -13.99 -4.89
N ARG A 314 -9.02 -13.30 -5.05
CA ARG A 314 -9.23 -12.31 -6.13
C ARG A 314 -8.27 -11.14 -6.00
N ALA A 315 -8.12 -10.61 -4.79
CA ALA A 315 -7.21 -9.51 -4.51
C ALA A 315 -5.74 -9.91 -4.68
N PHE A 316 -5.36 -11.12 -4.27
CA PHE A 316 -4.03 -11.67 -4.53
C PHE A 316 -3.74 -11.77 -6.04
N ILE A 317 -4.69 -12.27 -6.83
CA ILE A 317 -4.56 -12.33 -8.30
C ILE A 317 -4.46 -10.92 -8.91
N GLY A 318 -5.19 -9.95 -8.36
CA GLY A 318 -5.20 -8.55 -8.79
C GLY A 318 -4.06 -7.69 -8.24
N ASN A 319 -3.15 -8.23 -7.41
CA ASN A 319 -2.11 -7.49 -6.68
C ASN A 319 -2.66 -6.34 -5.81
N THR A 320 -3.81 -6.56 -5.19
CA THR A 320 -4.56 -5.62 -4.35
C THR A 320 -4.91 -6.24 -3.00
N LEU A 321 -4.11 -7.20 -2.53
CA LEU A 321 -4.34 -7.95 -1.28
C LEU A 321 -4.19 -7.06 -0.03
N GLY A 322 -3.40 -6.00 -0.09
CA GLY A 322 -3.21 -5.08 1.04
C GLY A 322 -2.48 -5.74 2.22
N VAL A 323 -3.00 -5.55 3.43
CA VAL A 323 -2.40 -6.06 4.69
C VAL A 323 -2.72 -7.54 4.97
N TYR A 324 -3.40 -8.22 4.05
CA TYR A 324 -3.85 -9.59 4.24
C TYR A 324 -2.82 -10.61 3.74
N PHE A 325 -2.85 -11.82 4.31
CA PHE A 325 -2.10 -12.98 3.82
C PHE A 325 -3.04 -13.93 3.08
N TYR A 326 -2.60 -14.59 2.02
CA TYR A 326 -3.43 -15.52 1.24
C TYR A 326 -2.83 -16.93 1.14
N GLY A 327 -3.69 -17.95 1.10
CA GLY A 327 -3.28 -19.32 0.78
C GLY A 327 -2.36 -19.93 1.85
N GLU A 328 -1.16 -20.36 1.45
CA GLU A 328 -0.21 -21.02 2.36
C GLU A 328 0.27 -20.13 3.50
N GLU A 329 0.23 -18.80 3.35
CA GLU A 329 0.67 -17.87 4.39
C GLU A 329 -0.39 -17.63 5.46
N SER A 330 -1.66 -17.93 5.16
CA SER A 330 -2.77 -17.72 6.08
C SER A 330 -3.23 -19.01 6.75
N GLY A 331 -3.14 -19.05 8.09
CA GLY A 331 -3.55 -20.23 8.87
C GLY A 331 -5.02 -20.61 8.68
N LEU A 332 -5.92 -19.64 8.57
CA LEU A 332 -7.34 -19.89 8.32
C LEU A 332 -7.59 -20.40 6.90
N ASP A 333 -6.90 -19.85 5.90
CA ASP A 333 -7.03 -20.31 4.52
C ASP A 333 -6.58 -21.76 4.40
N ARG A 334 -5.45 -22.14 5.03
CA ARG A 334 -5.00 -23.54 5.08
C ARG A 334 -6.03 -24.47 5.73
N MET A 335 -6.71 -24.04 6.79
CA MET A 335 -7.77 -24.83 7.43
C MET A 335 -8.98 -25.02 6.52
N THR A 336 -9.45 -23.95 5.87
CA THR A 336 -10.60 -24.01 4.95
C THR A 336 -10.27 -24.82 3.69
N LEU A 337 -9.13 -24.57 3.06
CA LEU A 337 -8.66 -25.30 1.88
C LEU A 337 -8.40 -26.78 2.20
N GLY A 338 -7.83 -27.08 3.37
CA GLY A 338 -7.64 -28.44 3.85
C GLY A 338 -8.96 -29.18 4.12
N PHE A 339 -9.96 -28.50 4.69
CA PHE A 339 -11.30 -29.06 4.84
C PHE A 339 -11.94 -29.37 3.48
N LEU A 340 -11.87 -28.44 2.53
CA LEU A 340 -12.38 -28.61 1.17
C LEU A 340 -11.62 -29.73 0.43
N GLY A 341 -10.33 -29.91 0.71
CA GLY A 341 -9.47 -30.88 0.04
C GLY A 341 -8.87 -30.35 -1.26
N VAL A 342 -8.69 -29.04 -1.35
CA VAL A 342 -8.14 -28.33 -2.52
C VAL A 342 -6.85 -27.61 -2.14
N SER A 343 -5.83 -27.64 -3.00
CA SER A 343 -4.58 -26.91 -2.75
C SER A 343 -4.76 -25.40 -2.98
N PRO A 344 -3.98 -24.52 -2.31
CA PRO A 344 -4.03 -23.09 -2.62
C PRO A 344 -3.75 -22.77 -4.10
N ALA A 345 -2.85 -23.53 -4.74
CA ALA A 345 -2.53 -23.37 -6.15
C ALA A 345 -3.73 -23.70 -7.06
N ASP A 346 -4.42 -24.82 -6.80
CA ASP A 346 -5.59 -25.22 -7.58
C ASP A 346 -6.78 -24.27 -7.36
N PHE A 347 -6.97 -23.83 -6.12
CA PHE A 347 -8.00 -22.83 -5.79
C PHE A 347 -7.72 -21.49 -6.50
N THR A 348 -6.48 -21.01 -6.47
CA THR A 348 -6.05 -19.81 -7.22
C THR A 348 -6.29 -19.99 -8.72
N ALA A 349 -5.94 -21.16 -9.28
CA ALA A 349 -6.14 -21.46 -10.69
C ALA A 349 -7.63 -21.51 -11.08
N ALA A 350 -8.50 -21.97 -10.18
CA ALA A 350 -9.95 -21.94 -10.36
C ALA A 350 -10.47 -20.49 -10.34
N LEU A 351 -10.04 -19.67 -9.38
CA LEU A 351 -10.41 -18.25 -9.33
C LEU A 351 -10.00 -17.49 -10.59
N LYS A 352 -8.90 -17.84 -11.27
CA LYS A 352 -8.55 -17.19 -12.56
C LYS A 352 -9.55 -17.43 -13.69
N LYS A 353 -10.43 -18.44 -13.57
CA LYS A 353 -11.34 -18.89 -14.63
C LYS A 353 -12.81 -18.65 -14.30
N LEU A 354 -13.19 -18.91 -13.06
CA LEU A 354 -14.52 -18.68 -12.53
C LEU A 354 -14.57 -17.21 -12.11
N SER A 355 -15.64 -16.47 -12.36
CA SER A 355 -15.70 -15.02 -12.07
C SER A 355 -16.67 -14.69 -10.93
N THR A 356 -17.59 -15.60 -10.62
CA THR A 356 -18.65 -15.40 -9.62
C THR A 356 -18.57 -16.41 -8.48
N ASP A 357 -19.13 -16.05 -7.33
CA ASP A 357 -19.26 -16.97 -6.19
C ASP A 357 -20.06 -18.24 -6.55
N THR A 358 -21.13 -18.09 -7.34
CA THR A 358 -21.96 -19.22 -7.81
C THR A 358 -21.15 -20.22 -8.65
N GLU A 359 -20.25 -19.73 -9.51
CA GLU A 359 -19.38 -20.61 -10.31
C GLU A 359 -18.35 -21.32 -9.43
N VAL A 360 -17.76 -20.62 -8.46
CA VAL A 360 -16.82 -21.22 -7.49
C VAL A 360 -17.52 -22.28 -6.64
N GLU A 361 -18.72 -22.00 -6.15
CA GLU A 361 -19.54 -22.94 -5.38
C GLU A 361 -19.90 -24.19 -6.19
N THR A 362 -20.33 -24.00 -7.44
CA THR A 362 -20.68 -25.11 -8.34
C THR A 362 -19.47 -26.01 -8.56
N TRP A 363 -18.32 -25.41 -8.89
CA TRP A 363 -17.07 -26.15 -9.07
C TRP A 363 -16.64 -26.91 -7.82
N LEU A 364 -16.74 -26.30 -6.64
CA LEU A 364 -16.43 -26.97 -5.36
C LEU A 364 -17.36 -28.15 -5.09
N LYS A 365 -18.67 -27.99 -5.31
CA LYS A 365 -19.65 -29.07 -5.12
C LYS A 365 -19.41 -30.26 -6.04
N GLU A 366 -19.03 -30.01 -7.28
CA GLU A 366 -18.78 -31.06 -8.28
C GLU A 366 -17.47 -31.81 -8.04
N ASN A 367 -16.40 -31.10 -7.66
CA ASN A 367 -15.05 -31.66 -7.60
C ASN A 367 -14.61 -32.04 -6.17
N TYR A 368 -15.19 -31.41 -5.15
CA TYR A 368 -14.80 -31.54 -3.74
C TYR A 368 -16.02 -31.64 -2.81
N PRO A 369 -16.94 -32.60 -3.05
CA PRO A 369 -18.21 -32.65 -2.33
C PRO A 369 -18.01 -32.85 -0.82
N LYS A 370 -18.75 -32.07 -0.03
CA LYS A 370 -18.89 -32.20 1.42
C LYS A 370 -20.35 -32.47 1.81
N SER A 371 -20.54 -33.31 2.82
CA SER A 371 -21.87 -33.52 3.39
C SER A 371 -22.30 -32.31 4.23
N GLU A 372 -23.61 -32.10 4.38
CA GLU A 372 -24.14 -31.04 5.25
C GLU A 372 -23.66 -31.20 6.70
N ALA A 373 -23.49 -32.44 7.17
CA ALA A 373 -22.97 -32.74 8.50
C ALA A 373 -21.50 -32.30 8.65
N ASP A 374 -20.67 -32.54 7.63
CA ASP A 374 -19.26 -32.13 7.65
C ASP A 374 -19.13 -30.61 7.63
N ILE A 375 -19.93 -29.92 6.79
CA ILE A 375 -19.95 -28.45 6.73
C ILE A 375 -20.38 -27.88 8.08
N LYS A 376 -21.44 -28.42 8.69
CA LYS A 376 -21.89 -27.98 10.00
C LYS A 376 -20.80 -28.15 11.07
N ALA A 377 -20.17 -29.32 11.12
CA ALA A 377 -19.10 -29.60 12.09
C ALA A 377 -17.87 -28.69 11.87
N PHE A 378 -17.50 -28.43 10.62
CA PHE A 378 -16.44 -27.49 10.27
C PHE A 378 -16.77 -26.06 10.70
N ASN A 379 -17.97 -25.57 10.39
CA ASN A 379 -18.42 -24.24 10.77
C ASN A 379 -18.44 -24.06 12.29
N GLU A 380 -18.99 -25.02 13.04
CA GLU A 380 -18.99 -24.99 14.51
C GLU A 380 -17.57 -24.93 15.07
N LYS A 381 -16.65 -25.75 14.55
CA LYS A 381 -15.24 -25.74 14.95
C LYS A 381 -14.57 -24.39 14.69
N MET A 382 -14.76 -23.82 13.52
CA MET A 382 -14.08 -22.58 13.10
C MET A 382 -14.59 -21.36 13.89
N THR A 383 -15.90 -21.26 14.06
CA THR A 383 -16.54 -20.13 14.79
C THR A 383 -16.26 -20.16 16.29
N GLN A 384 -16.04 -21.35 16.87
CA GLN A 384 -15.68 -21.50 18.29
C GLN A 384 -14.18 -21.52 18.54
N MET A 385 -13.35 -21.28 17.52
CA MET A 385 -11.90 -21.36 17.64
C MET A 385 -11.36 -20.28 18.58
N THR A 386 -10.72 -20.72 19.65
CA THR A 386 -10.05 -19.86 20.63
C THR A 386 -8.56 -20.19 20.72
N PRO A 387 -7.70 -19.26 21.19
CA PRO A 387 -6.30 -19.55 21.41
C PRO A 387 -6.07 -20.64 22.48
N GLU A 388 -5.57 -21.81 22.10
CA GLU A 388 -5.38 -22.93 23.03
C GLU A 388 -3.97 -22.94 23.66
N THR A 389 -2.95 -22.65 22.86
CA THR A 389 -1.55 -22.65 23.29
C THR A 389 -1.12 -21.28 23.83
N GLU A 390 -0.13 -21.25 24.73
CA GLU A 390 0.43 -19.99 25.25
C GLU A 390 0.94 -19.07 24.13
N ARG A 391 1.51 -19.64 23.06
CA ARG A 391 1.92 -18.87 21.89
C ARG A 391 0.73 -18.21 21.17
N GLN A 392 -0.37 -18.94 20.99
CA GLN A 392 -1.57 -18.37 20.37
C GLN A 392 -2.22 -17.33 21.28
N LYS A 393 -2.26 -17.56 22.59
CA LYS A 393 -2.78 -16.59 23.57
C LYS A 393 -1.96 -15.30 23.57
N ALA A 394 -0.63 -15.41 23.54
CA ALA A 394 0.26 -14.25 23.44
C ALA A 394 0.02 -13.46 22.15
N ARG A 395 -0.11 -14.14 21.00
CA ARG A 395 -0.42 -13.49 19.71
C ARG A 395 -1.80 -12.81 19.71
N MET A 396 -2.80 -13.45 20.31
CA MET A 396 -4.12 -12.86 20.46
C MET A 396 -4.06 -11.61 21.36
N ALA A 397 -3.37 -11.69 22.50
CA ALA A 397 -3.19 -10.57 23.41
C ALA A 397 -2.46 -9.40 22.74
N GLU A 398 -1.40 -9.67 21.95
CA GLU A 398 -0.70 -8.64 21.19
C GLU A 398 -1.62 -7.99 20.15
N ARG A 399 -2.40 -8.78 19.42
CA ARG A 399 -3.40 -8.26 18.47
C ARG A 399 -4.42 -7.37 19.16
N LEU A 400 -5.06 -7.85 20.23
CA LEU A 400 -6.08 -7.09 20.95
C LEU A 400 -5.52 -5.81 21.57
N LYS A 401 -4.27 -5.85 22.04
CA LYS A 401 -3.55 -4.65 22.51
C LYS A 401 -3.36 -3.63 21.37
N LYS A 402 -3.02 -4.06 20.15
CA LYS A 402 -2.90 -3.16 18.98
C LYS A 402 -4.24 -2.54 18.59
N LEU A 403 -5.34 -3.24 18.85
CA LEU A 403 -6.70 -2.79 18.55
C LEU A 403 -7.37 -1.98 19.67
N ASP A 404 -6.66 -1.76 20.80
CA ASP A 404 -7.22 -1.19 22.03
C ASP A 404 -8.52 -1.86 22.48
N ALA A 405 -8.57 -3.20 22.33
CA ALA A 405 -9.76 -4.00 22.58
C ALA A 405 -9.69 -4.69 23.95
N ASP A 406 -10.83 -4.76 24.67
CA ASP A 406 -10.92 -5.52 25.91
C ASP A 406 -10.84 -7.04 25.62
N PRO A 407 -9.81 -7.75 26.13
CA PRO A 407 -9.69 -9.20 25.97
C PRO A 407 -10.83 -10.01 26.61
N SER A 408 -11.63 -9.39 27.48
CA SER A 408 -12.78 -10.04 28.11
C SER A 408 -13.98 -10.21 27.16
N GLU A 409 -14.08 -9.34 26.15
CA GLU A 409 -15.18 -9.26 25.18
C GLU A 409 -14.89 -10.06 23.89
N ILE A 410 -13.63 -10.14 23.47
CA ILE A 410 -13.21 -10.83 22.25
C ILE A 410 -12.52 -12.16 22.58
N ARG A 411 -13.24 -13.27 22.39
CA ARG A 411 -12.77 -14.62 22.76
C ARG A 411 -12.39 -15.50 21.58
N THR A 412 -13.04 -15.31 20.44
CA THR A 412 -12.83 -16.17 19.26
C THR A 412 -11.89 -15.48 18.26
N LEU A 413 -11.21 -16.28 17.44
CA LEU A 413 -10.38 -15.74 16.37
C LEU A 413 -11.19 -14.96 15.34
N PHE A 414 -12.42 -15.37 15.03
CA PHE A 414 -13.25 -14.67 14.07
C PHE A 414 -13.71 -13.30 14.59
N SER A 415 -14.14 -13.20 15.85
CA SER A 415 -14.49 -11.91 16.46
C SER A 415 -13.29 -10.95 16.50
N ALA A 416 -12.08 -11.47 16.76
CA ALA A 416 -10.86 -10.66 16.70
C ALA A 416 -10.52 -10.20 15.28
N ILE A 417 -10.89 -10.97 14.25
CA ILE A 417 -10.68 -10.60 12.83
C ILE A 417 -11.70 -9.57 12.39
N ASP A 418 -12.98 -9.74 12.73
CA ASP A 418 -14.01 -8.74 12.39
C ASP A 418 -13.67 -7.36 13.00
N LEU A 419 -13.17 -7.33 14.25
CA LEU A 419 -12.71 -6.10 14.89
C LEU A 419 -11.43 -5.53 14.24
N ASP A 420 -10.46 -6.40 13.90
CA ASP A 420 -9.24 -5.99 13.19
C ASP A 420 -9.56 -5.35 11.84
N ASP A 421 -10.50 -5.95 11.09
CA ASP A 421 -11.01 -5.42 9.84
C ASP A 421 -11.71 -4.06 10.04
N GLU A 422 -12.59 -3.93 11.05
CA GLU A 422 -13.25 -2.67 11.38
C GLU A 422 -12.22 -1.56 11.66
N LYS A 423 -11.24 -1.84 12.55
CA LYS A 423 -10.19 -0.88 12.94
C LYS A 423 -9.23 -0.54 11.80
N THR A 424 -8.95 -1.48 10.90
CA THR A 424 -8.05 -1.26 9.76
C THR A 424 -8.62 -0.23 8.78
N PHE A 425 -9.95 -0.20 8.60
CA PHE A 425 -10.62 0.72 7.66
C PHE A 425 -11.42 1.84 8.35
N GLU A 426 -11.36 1.90 9.68
CA GLU A 426 -11.73 3.07 10.46
C GLU A 426 -10.77 4.24 10.14
N LEU A 427 -11.27 5.46 10.29
CA LEU A 427 -10.48 6.67 10.02
C LEU A 427 -9.62 7.08 11.20
#